data_AF-A0A0L0CU31-F1
#
_entry.id   AF-A0A0L0CU31-F1
#
_cell.length_a   1.000
_cell.length_b   1.000
_cell.length_c   1.000
_cell.angle_alpha   90.00
_cell.angle_beta   90.00
_cell.angle_gamma   90.00
#
_symmetry.space_group_name_H-M   'P 1'
#
loop_
_entity.id
_entity.type
_entity.pdbx_description
1 polymer ?
#
loop_
_entity_poly.entity_id
_entity_poly.type
_entity_poly.pdbx_seq_one_letter_code
_entity_poly.pdbx_strand_id
1 'polypeptide(L)'
;MSNVLEECIKLYKDLICCYNNISEKELIEGTNDDLDNLLNLNEDISISTACDINKCKEILGKLKLLIIHLSSVNPLICIGQKDIRELLIVRGILEKGVIISIRNKDIKSFNIYIAQLFIYYFDYKDILPKSKKQNAIVGLYLLYLLASNSIGDFHMTLEILPLEDHNDIYIFSFLN
;
A
#
# COMPACT_ATOMS: atom_id res chain seq x y z
N MET A 1 -14.56 10.44 16.57
CA MET A 1 -13.86 9.64 15.54
C MET A 1 -14.63 9.83 14.26
N SER A 2 -13.98 10.22 13.16
CA SER A 2 -14.68 10.62 11.93
C SER A 2 -15.39 9.40 11.33
N ASN A 3 -16.71 9.48 11.09
CA ASN A 3 -17.51 8.43 10.43
C ASN A 3 -16.86 7.92 9.11
N VAL A 4 -16.04 8.77 8.48
CA VAL A 4 -15.30 8.48 7.25
C VAL A 4 -14.20 7.42 7.47
N LEU A 5 -13.54 7.40 8.62
CA LEU A 5 -12.50 6.41 8.91
C LEU A 5 -13.10 5.01 9.11
N GLU A 6 -14.21 4.90 9.82
CA GLU A 6 -14.94 3.63 9.99
C GLU A 6 -15.45 3.10 8.64
N GLU A 7 -15.95 3.96 7.78
CA GLU A 7 -16.40 3.61 6.42
C GLU A 7 -15.22 3.15 5.53
N CYS A 8 -14.08 3.84 5.62
CA CYS A 8 -12.83 3.43 4.96
C CYS A 8 -12.36 2.05 5.43
N ILE A 9 -12.38 1.78 6.74
CA ILE A 9 -11.99 0.49 7.31
C ILE A 9 -12.93 -0.61 6.82
N LYS A 10 -14.24 -0.35 6.79
CA LYS A 10 -15.23 -1.32 6.30
C LYS A 10 -15.00 -1.67 4.83
N LEU A 11 -14.83 -0.66 3.97
CA LEU A 11 -14.56 -0.90 2.55
C LEU A 11 -13.19 -1.52 2.29
N TYR A 12 -12.20 -1.24 3.13
CA TYR A 12 -10.90 -1.90 3.06
C TYR A 12 -11.01 -3.38 3.44
N LYS A 13 -11.79 -3.72 4.47
CA LYS A 13 -12.14 -5.11 4.80
C LYS A 13 -12.84 -5.79 3.62
N ASP A 14 -13.84 -5.15 3.03
CA ASP A 14 -14.56 -5.68 1.86
C ASP A 14 -13.61 -5.93 0.66
N LEU A 15 -12.64 -5.04 0.45
CA LEU A 15 -11.63 -5.20 -0.59
C LEU A 15 -10.72 -6.41 -0.32
N ILE A 16 -10.32 -6.64 0.93
CA ILE A 16 -9.51 -7.79 1.33
C ILE A 16 -10.32 -9.09 1.14
N CYS A 17 -11.59 -9.10 1.55
CA CYS A 17 -12.49 -10.24 1.34
C CYS A 17 -12.63 -10.59 -0.15
N CYS A 18 -12.83 -9.58 -1.00
CA CYS A 18 -12.93 -9.76 -2.45
C CYS A 18 -11.62 -10.27 -3.08
N TYR A 19 -10.47 -9.90 -2.52
CA TYR A 19 -9.17 -10.31 -3.06
C TYR A 19 -8.78 -11.73 -2.63
N ASN A 20 -9.09 -12.13 -1.39
CA ASN A 20 -8.72 -13.44 -0.88
C ASN A 20 -9.76 -14.54 -1.19
N ASN A 21 -11.00 -14.17 -1.55
CA ASN A 21 -12.12 -15.11 -1.78
C ASN A 21 -12.39 -16.00 -0.56
N ILE A 22 -12.17 -15.44 0.65
CA ILE A 22 -12.40 -16.08 1.94
C ILE A 22 -13.71 -15.53 2.51
N SER A 23 -14.57 -16.44 2.97
CA SER A 23 -15.88 -16.15 3.60
C SER A 23 -15.70 -15.35 4.90
N GLU A 24 -16.68 -14.51 5.23
CA GLU A 24 -16.81 -13.68 6.45
C GLU A 24 -16.49 -14.37 7.80
N LYS A 25 -16.23 -15.68 7.83
CA LYS A 25 -16.07 -16.50 9.04
C LYS A 25 -14.67 -16.54 9.69
N GLU A 26 -13.64 -15.99 9.06
CA GLU A 26 -12.35 -15.73 9.74
C GLU A 26 -12.21 -14.28 10.23
N LEU A 27 -13.24 -13.45 10.04
CA LEU A 27 -13.23 -12.02 10.35
C LEU A 27 -13.95 -11.65 11.67
N ILE A 28 -14.40 -12.64 12.45
CA ILE A 28 -15.11 -12.40 13.71
C ILE A 28 -14.18 -12.66 14.89
N GLU A 29 -13.50 -11.59 15.31
CA GLU A 29 -13.51 -11.06 16.69
C GLU A 29 -12.37 -10.05 16.82
N GLY A 30 -12.72 -8.78 17.00
CA GLY A 30 -11.71 -7.72 17.10
C GLY A 30 -12.34 -6.34 17.05
N THR A 31 -13.20 -6.09 18.04
CA THR A 31 -13.57 -4.75 18.51
C THR A 31 -12.37 -3.80 18.49
N ASN A 32 -12.50 -2.69 17.76
CA ASN A 32 -11.90 -1.39 18.01
C ASN A 32 -10.37 -1.22 18.20
N ASP A 33 -9.51 -2.25 18.23
CA ASP A 33 -8.08 -2.03 18.54
C ASP A 33 -7.02 -2.72 17.66
N ASP A 34 -7.36 -3.60 16.71
CA ASP A 34 -6.30 -4.34 16.00
C ASP A 34 -6.07 -3.91 14.54
N LEU A 35 -5.66 -2.65 14.33
CA LEU A 35 -5.10 -2.21 13.05
C LEU A 35 -3.84 -3.03 12.68
N ASP A 36 -3.08 -3.45 13.70
CA ASP A 36 -1.92 -4.32 13.55
C ASP A 36 -2.29 -5.74 13.09
N ASN A 37 -3.39 -6.33 13.57
CA ASN A 37 -3.84 -7.64 13.08
C ASN A 37 -4.35 -7.57 11.63
N LEU A 38 -4.93 -6.44 11.23
CA LEU A 38 -5.37 -6.19 9.84
C LEU A 38 -4.18 -6.01 8.87
N LEU A 39 -3.07 -5.47 9.35
CA LEU A 39 -1.80 -5.40 8.61
C LEU A 39 -1.09 -6.76 8.56
N ASN A 40 -1.16 -7.55 9.65
CA ASN A 40 -0.58 -8.90 9.72
C ASN A 40 -1.35 -9.93 8.87
N LEU A 41 -2.68 -9.87 8.77
CA LEU A 41 -3.45 -10.76 7.85
C LEU A 41 -3.18 -10.49 6.36
N ASN A 42 -2.56 -9.35 6.05
CA ASN A 42 -2.17 -8.98 4.71
C ASN A 42 -0.75 -9.48 4.36
N GLU A 43 -0.09 -10.26 5.22
CA GLU A 43 1.33 -10.64 5.13
C GLU A 43 1.72 -11.35 3.82
N ASP A 44 0.84 -12.13 3.23
CA ASP A 44 1.18 -12.83 2.00
C ASP A 44 0.91 -11.99 0.75
N ILE A 45 1.96 -11.77 -0.04
CA ILE A 45 1.87 -11.42 -1.48
C ILE A 45 1.37 -12.64 -2.26
N SER A 46 0.52 -13.48 -1.66
CA SER A 46 -0.05 -14.64 -2.34
C SER A 46 -1.01 -14.11 -3.39
N ILE A 47 -0.63 -14.32 -4.64
CA ILE A 47 -1.42 -13.99 -5.83
C ILE A 47 -2.61 -14.95 -5.80
N SER A 48 -3.67 -14.62 -5.03
CA SER A 48 -4.84 -15.48 -4.90
C SER A 48 -5.42 -15.79 -6.28
N THR A 49 -5.63 -17.07 -6.58
CA THR A 49 -5.86 -17.57 -7.93
C THR A 49 -7.28 -17.25 -8.45
N ALA A 50 -8.21 -16.82 -7.58
CA ALA A 50 -9.57 -16.44 -7.94
C ALA A 50 -9.93 -15.03 -7.42
N CYS A 51 -9.43 -13.97 -8.06
CA CYS A 51 -9.73 -12.58 -7.72
C CYS A 51 -10.58 -11.92 -8.80
N ASP A 52 -11.74 -11.36 -8.40
CA ASP A 52 -12.60 -10.51 -9.23
C ASP A 52 -11.99 -9.10 -9.35
N ILE A 53 -11.00 -8.94 -10.24
CA ILE A 53 -10.26 -7.69 -10.44
C ILE A 53 -11.21 -6.50 -10.70
N ASN A 54 -12.31 -6.72 -11.42
CA ASN A 54 -13.28 -5.66 -11.74
C ASN A 54 -13.99 -5.13 -10.49
N LYS A 55 -14.39 -6.00 -9.55
CA LYS A 55 -15.00 -5.59 -8.29
C LYS A 55 -13.99 -4.87 -7.40
N CYS A 56 -12.75 -5.37 -7.34
CA CYS A 56 -11.68 -4.70 -6.60
C CYS A 56 -11.42 -3.28 -7.14
N LYS A 57 -11.47 -3.07 -8.46
CA LYS A 57 -11.36 -1.73 -9.06
C LYS A 57 -12.52 -0.82 -8.70
N GLU A 58 -13.74 -1.32 -8.66
CA GLU A 58 -14.90 -0.54 -8.23
C GLU A 58 -14.78 -0.11 -6.76
N ILE A 59 -14.38 -1.03 -5.89
CA ILE A 59 -14.16 -0.75 -4.46
C ILE A 59 -13.00 0.23 -4.29
N LEU A 60 -11.90 0.07 -5.03
CA LEU A 60 -10.79 1.04 -5.05
C LEU A 60 -11.25 2.43 -5.52
N GLY A 61 -12.16 2.51 -6.48
CA GLY A 61 -12.75 3.78 -6.92
C GLY A 61 -13.51 4.48 -5.78
N LYS A 62 -14.33 3.72 -5.04
CA LYS A 62 -15.05 4.23 -3.86
C LYS A 62 -14.10 4.65 -2.75
N LEU A 63 -13.08 3.83 -2.46
CA LEU A 63 -12.04 4.15 -1.49
C LEU A 63 -11.28 5.42 -1.86
N LYS A 64 -10.91 5.61 -3.13
CA LYS A 64 -10.25 6.85 -3.57
C LYS A 64 -11.06 8.11 -3.27
N LEU A 65 -12.38 8.06 -3.48
CA LEU A 65 -13.27 9.18 -3.14
C LEU A 65 -13.24 9.47 -1.64
N LEU A 66 -13.31 8.42 -0.80
CA LEU A 66 -13.27 8.57 0.65
C LEU A 66 -11.90 9.06 1.16
N ILE A 67 -10.80 8.62 0.55
CA ILE A 67 -9.44 9.07 0.89
C ILE A 67 -9.30 10.59 0.70
N ILE A 68 -9.95 11.16 -0.32
CA ILE A 68 -9.93 12.62 -0.55
C ILE A 68 -10.59 13.39 0.60
N HIS A 69 -11.57 12.78 1.27
CA HIS A 69 -12.26 13.38 2.41
C HIS A 69 -11.53 13.19 3.76
N LEU A 70 -10.44 12.42 3.81
CA LEU A 70 -9.63 12.26 5.01
C LEU A 70 -8.82 13.54 5.27
N SER A 71 -8.89 14.02 6.51
CA SER A 71 -8.19 15.26 6.89
C SER A 71 -6.67 15.07 6.81
N SER A 72 -6.14 13.91 7.19
CA SER A 72 -4.70 13.64 7.22
C SER A 72 -4.03 13.64 5.83
N VAL A 73 -4.81 13.45 4.76
CA VAL A 73 -4.31 13.48 3.37
C VAL A 73 -4.13 14.91 2.88
N ASN A 74 -4.75 15.89 3.53
CA ASN A 74 -4.63 17.29 3.17
C ASN A 74 -3.16 17.76 3.34
N PRO A 75 -2.50 18.24 2.26
CA PRO A 75 -1.13 18.74 2.33
C PRO A 75 -0.96 19.95 3.24
N LEU A 76 -2.05 20.68 3.51
CA LEU A 76 -2.04 21.89 4.33
C LEU A 76 -1.95 21.61 5.83
N ILE A 77 -2.20 20.37 6.25
CA ILE A 77 -2.13 19.99 7.66
C ILE A 77 -0.70 19.61 8.01
N CYS A 78 -0.18 20.23 9.08
CA CYS A 78 1.15 19.91 9.59
C CYS A 78 1.25 18.44 9.96
N ILE A 79 2.42 17.88 9.69
CA ILE A 79 2.74 16.46 9.86
C ILE A 79 2.39 15.95 11.28
N GLY A 80 2.65 16.72 12.32
CA GLY A 80 2.33 16.36 13.72
C GLY A 80 0.85 16.42 14.11
N GLN A 81 -0.03 16.90 13.22
CA GLN A 81 -1.49 16.97 13.44
C GLN A 81 -2.25 15.90 12.64
N LYS A 82 -1.53 15.07 11.87
CA LYS A 82 -2.14 14.00 11.06
C LYS A 82 -2.44 12.79 11.94
N ASP A 83 -3.60 12.16 11.71
CA ASP A 83 -3.92 10.90 12.37
C ASP A 83 -3.12 9.77 11.71
N ILE A 84 -2.23 9.16 12.50
CA ILE A 84 -1.36 8.05 12.09
C ILE A 84 -2.20 6.89 11.53
N ARG A 85 -3.39 6.62 12.12
CA ARG A 85 -4.26 5.53 11.68
C ARG A 85 -4.84 5.77 10.29
N GLU A 86 -5.22 7.01 9.99
CA GLU A 86 -5.70 7.38 8.65
C GLU A 86 -4.60 7.14 7.61
N LEU A 87 -3.38 7.61 7.90
CA LEU A 87 -2.23 7.44 7.01
C LEU A 87 -1.87 5.95 6.81
N LEU A 88 -1.96 5.14 7.86
CA LEU A 88 -1.65 3.71 7.80
C LEU A 88 -2.66 2.94 6.95
N ILE A 89 -3.95 3.26 7.07
CA ILE A 89 -5.01 2.70 6.21
C ILE A 89 -4.80 3.12 4.76
N VAL A 90 -4.52 4.40 4.49
CA VAL A 90 -4.26 4.88 3.13
C VAL A 90 -3.08 4.13 2.50
N ARG A 91 -1.98 3.97 3.26
CA ARG A 91 -0.83 3.17 2.82
C ARG A 91 -1.24 1.74 2.46
N GLY A 92 -1.99 1.06 3.33
CA GLY A 92 -2.47 -0.30 3.07
C GLY A 92 -3.38 -0.42 1.83
N ILE A 93 -4.21 0.61 1.57
CA ILE A 93 -5.05 0.68 0.36
C ILE A 93 -4.18 0.84 -0.89
N LEU A 94 -3.19 1.74 -0.84
CA LEU A 94 -2.27 1.98 -1.96
C LEU A 94 -1.41 0.74 -2.27
N GLU A 95 -0.86 0.09 -1.25
CA GLU A 95 -0.12 -1.18 -1.41
C GLU A 95 -0.97 -2.24 -2.11
N LYS A 96 -2.24 -2.37 -1.73
CA LYS A 96 -3.15 -3.31 -2.39
C LYS A 96 -3.49 -2.87 -3.81
N GLY A 97 -3.61 -1.57 -4.06
CA GLY A 97 -3.75 -0.97 -5.39
C GLY A 97 -2.58 -1.32 -6.32
N VAL A 98 -1.35 -1.28 -5.82
CA VAL A 98 -0.14 -1.75 -6.54
C VAL A 98 -0.30 -3.21 -6.94
N ILE A 99 -0.58 -4.10 -5.98
CA ILE A 99 -0.73 -5.55 -6.21
C ILE A 99 -1.83 -5.85 -7.25
N ILE A 100 -2.99 -5.20 -7.14
CA ILE A 100 -4.10 -5.35 -8.10
C ILE A 100 -3.69 -4.85 -9.49
N SER A 101 -2.95 -3.75 -9.58
CA SER A 101 -2.49 -3.18 -10.86
C SER A 101 -1.51 -4.10 -11.57
N ILE A 102 -0.59 -4.73 -10.83
CA ILE A 102 0.34 -5.74 -11.36
C ILE A 102 -0.45 -6.93 -11.91
N ARG A 103 -1.42 -7.43 -11.15
CA ARG A 103 -2.26 -8.57 -11.58
C ARG A 103 -3.06 -8.25 -12.84
N ASN A 104 -3.57 -7.02 -12.95
CA ASN A 104 -4.27 -6.54 -14.13
C ASN A 104 -3.32 -6.13 -15.28
N LYS A 105 -2.00 -6.23 -15.10
CA LYS A 105 -0.97 -5.77 -16.05
C LYS A 105 -1.15 -4.30 -16.47
N ASP A 106 -1.70 -3.47 -15.57
CA ASP A 106 -1.93 -2.06 -15.82
C ASP A 106 -0.75 -1.24 -15.29
N ILE A 107 0.23 -1.03 -16.19
CA ILE A 107 1.47 -0.30 -15.90
C ILE A 107 1.16 1.16 -15.51
N LYS A 108 0.13 1.78 -16.10
CA LYS A 108 -0.22 3.18 -15.80
C LYS A 108 -0.71 3.30 -14.36
N SER A 109 -1.65 2.45 -13.97
CA SER A 109 -2.15 2.42 -12.59
C SER A 109 -1.04 2.06 -11.61
N PHE A 110 -0.18 1.09 -11.95
CA PHE A 110 0.97 0.71 -11.15
C PHE A 110 1.88 1.91 -10.83
N ASN A 111 2.31 2.67 -11.84
CA ASN A 111 3.17 3.84 -11.64
C ASN A 111 2.49 4.92 -10.78
N ILE A 112 1.19 5.18 -10.98
CA ILE A 112 0.44 6.15 -10.18
C ILE A 112 0.41 5.71 -8.70
N TYR A 113 0.09 4.44 -8.43
CA TYR A 113 0.03 3.95 -7.06
C TYR A 113 1.41 3.93 -6.39
N ILE A 114 2.48 3.55 -7.10
CA ILE A 114 3.85 3.60 -6.58
C ILE A 114 4.25 5.03 -6.22
N ALA A 115 4.01 6.00 -7.12
CA ALA A 115 4.35 7.41 -6.87
C ALA A 115 3.62 7.95 -5.63
N GLN A 116 2.34 7.59 -5.46
CA GLN A 116 1.57 7.96 -4.27
C GLN A 116 2.12 7.27 -3.01
N LEU A 117 2.53 6.01 -3.11
CA LEU A 117 3.03 5.22 -2.00
C LEU A 117 4.41 5.67 -1.51
N PHE A 118 5.25 6.20 -2.40
CA PHE A 118 6.57 6.75 -2.05
C PHE A 118 6.49 7.87 -1.02
N ILE A 119 5.46 8.70 -1.06
CA ILE A 119 5.22 9.73 -0.03
C ILE A 119 5.07 9.08 1.36
N TYR A 120 4.38 7.93 1.44
CA TYR A 120 4.18 7.21 2.70
C TYR A 120 5.38 6.39 3.16
N TYR A 121 6.32 6.10 2.25
CA TYR A 121 7.54 5.35 2.56
C TYR A 121 8.72 6.26 2.89
N PHE A 122 8.84 7.40 2.24
CA PHE A 122 10.00 8.29 2.37
C PHE A 122 9.69 9.57 3.13
N ASP A 123 8.58 10.25 2.83
CA ASP A 123 8.24 11.53 3.48
C ASP A 123 7.63 11.33 4.88
N TYR A 124 6.85 10.27 5.08
CA TYR A 124 6.22 9.95 6.36
C TYR A 124 6.98 8.90 7.20
N LYS A 125 8.22 8.57 6.84
CA LYS A 125 9.04 7.55 7.54
C LYS A 125 9.25 7.84 9.03
N ASP A 126 9.27 9.12 9.42
CA ASP A 126 9.54 9.53 10.80
C ASP A 126 8.31 9.35 11.72
N ILE A 127 7.14 9.06 11.16
CA ILE A 127 5.85 8.98 11.87
C ILE A 127 5.22 7.61 11.69
N LEU A 128 5.39 7.01 10.51
CA LEU A 128 4.81 5.72 10.17
C LEU A 128 5.82 4.59 10.40
N PRO A 129 5.42 3.50 11.08
CA PRO A 129 6.27 2.32 11.19
C PRO A 129 6.47 1.68 9.82
N LYS A 130 7.69 1.21 9.55
CA LYS A 130 8.03 0.59 8.27
C LYS A 130 7.12 -0.61 7.95
N SER A 131 6.60 -0.68 6.73
CA SER A 131 5.78 -1.82 6.28
C SER A 131 6.68 -3.00 5.89
N LYS A 132 6.31 -4.23 6.28
CA LYS A 132 7.02 -5.45 5.84
C LYS A 132 7.03 -5.61 4.31
N LYS A 133 6.03 -5.04 3.60
CA LYS A 133 5.91 -5.10 2.13
C LYS A 133 6.69 -4.02 1.40
N GLN A 134 7.14 -2.99 2.10
CA GLN A 134 7.79 -1.82 1.51
C GLN A 134 8.97 -2.24 0.62
N ASN A 135 9.88 -3.05 1.16
CA ASN A 135 11.08 -3.48 0.43
C ASN A 135 10.74 -4.36 -0.77
N ALA A 136 9.72 -5.21 -0.66
CA ALA A 136 9.26 -6.03 -1.78
C ALA A 136 8.62 -5.20 -2.91
N ILE A 137 7.81 -4.20 -2.55
CA ILE A 137 7.16 -3.29 -3.51
C ILE A 137 8.21 -2.39 -4.19
N VAL A 138 9.17 -1.86 -3.43
CA VAL A 138 10.27 -1.06 -3.98
C VAL A 138 11.17 -1.91 -4.86
N GLY A 139 11.54 -3.13 -4.45
CA GLY A 139 12.30 -4.07 -5.27
C GLY A 139 11.59 -4.39 -6.59
N LEU A 140 10.27 -4.56 -6.57
CA LEU A 140 9.48 -4.74 -7.79
C LEU A 140 9.50 -3.49 -8.69
N TYR A 141 9.46 -2.30 -8.11
CA TYR A 141 9.58 -1.06 -8.87
C TYR A 141 10.99 -0.91 -9.48
N LEU A 142 12.05 -1.26 -8.75
CA LEU A 142 13.41 -1.30 -9.28
C LEU A 142 13.54 -2.29 -10.45
N LEU A 143 12.92 -3.47 -10.33
CA LEU A 143 12.85 -4.43 -11.43
C LEU A 143 12.12 -3.86 -12.66
N TYR A 144 11.04 -3.11 -12.44
CA TYR A 144 10.31 -2.42 -13.50
C TYR A 144 11.17 -1.33 -14.18
N LEU A 145 11.94 -0.55 -13.42
CA LEU A 145 12.84 0.46 -13.98
C LEU A 145 13.95 -0.17 -14.83
N LEU A 146 14.53 -1.28 -14.38
CA LEU A 146 15.50 -2.05 -15.16
C LEU A 146 14.87 -2.61 -16.44
N ALA A 147 13.69 -3.22 -16.35
CA ALA A 147 12.99 -3.77 -17.50
C ALA A 147 12.57 -2.69 -18.53
N SER A 148 12.34 -1.45 -18.08
CA SER A 148 12.01 -0.31 -18.93
C SER A 148 13.24 0.47 -19.42
N ASN A 149 14.46 0.01 -19.09
CA ASN A 149 15.73 0.67 -19.43
C ASN A 149 15.85 2.10 -18.86
N SER A 150 15.17 2.38 -17.75
CA SER A 150 15.14 3.69 -17.07
C SER A 150 16.21 3.73 -15.97
N ILE A 151 17.48 3.66 -16.38
CA ILE A 151 18.63 3.50 -15.48
C ILE A 151 18.81 4.73 -14.56
N GLY A 152 18.49 5.93 -15.05
CA GLY A 152 18.57 7.16 -14.25
C GLY A 152 17.64 7.14 -13.03
N ASP A 153 16.37 6.81 -13.26
CA ASP A 153 15.37 6.68 -12.19
C ASP A 153 15.70 5.53 -11.23
N PHE A 154 16.32 4.47 -11.75
CA PHE A 154 16.78 3.35 -10.93
C PHE A 154 17.83 3.81 -9.91
N HIS A 155 18.87 4.52 -10.35
CA HIS A 155 19.88 5.05 -9.43
C HIS A 155 19.33 6.11 -8.48
N MET A 156 18.43 6.98 -8.95
CA MET A 156 17.75 7.95 -8.09
C MET A 156 16.94 7.25 -6.99
N THR A 157 16.22 6.18 -7.34
CA THR A 157 15.44 5.41 -6.36
C THR A 157 16.36 4.72 -5.34
N LEU A 158 17.49 4.17 -5.79
CA LEU A 158 18.50 3.58 -4.90
C LEU A 158 19.15 4.58 -3.94
N GLU A 159 19.33 5.83 -4.36
CA GLU A 159 19.91 6.88 -3.52
C GLU A 159 18.93 7.34 -2.42
N ILE A 160 17.62 7.30 -2.70
CA ILE A 160 16.56 7.69 -1.75
C ILE A 160 16.35 6.62 -0.67
N LEU A 161 16.65 5.35 -0.98
CA LEU A 161 16.52 4.23 -0.05
C LEU A 161 17.48 4.40 1.15
N PRO A 162 17.03 4.16 2.39
CA PRO A 162 17.90 4.23 3.55
C PRO A 162 18.88 3.05 3.55
N LEU A 163 20.11 3.29 4.03
CA LEU A 163 21.21 2.32 4.04
C LEU A 163 20.86 0.96 4.69
N GLU A 164 19.95 0.98 5.67
CA GLU A 164 19.42 -0.19 6.36
C GLU A 164 18.69 -1.16 5.42
N ASP A 165 18.13 -0.65 4.32
CA ASP A 165 17.30 -1.42 3.39
C ASP A 165 18.11 -2.09 2.28
N HIS A 166 19.37 -1.68 2.09
CA HIS A 166 20.26 -2.26 1.06
C HIS A 166 20.67 -3.70 1.38
N ASN A 167 20.55 -4.11 2.65
CA ASN A 167 20.85 -5.48 3.09
C ASN A 167 19.64 -6.42 2.97
N ASP A 168 18.46 -5.91 2.61
CA ASP A 168 17.28 -6.75 2.41
C ASP A 168 17.43 -7.58 1.12
N ILE A 169 17.03 -8.85 1.17
CA ILE A 169 17.07 -9.82 0.07
C ILE A 169 16.44 -9.24 -1.21
N TYR A 170 15.37 -8.45 -1.07
CA TYR A 170 14.64 -7.87 -2.20
C TYR A 170 15.37 -6.71 -2.91
N ILE A 171 16.32 -6.04 -2.23
CA ILE A 171 17.04 -4.88 -2.77
C ILE A 171 18.50 -5.25 -3.06
N PHE A 172 19.10 -6.09 -2.22
CA PHE A 172 20.47 -6.58 -2.34
C PHE A 172 20.73 -7.28 -3.68
N SER A 173 19.74 -7.97 -4.23
CA SER A 173 19.86 -8.64 -5.55
C SER A 173 20.17 -7.69 -6.71
N PHE A 174 20.00 -6.37 -6.54
CA PHE A 174 20.25 -5.37 -7.59
C PHE A 174 21.57 -4.59 -7.41
N LEU A 175 22.31 -4.85 -6.32
CA LEU A 175 23.54 -4.15 -5.96
C LEU A 175 24.82 -4.95 -6.28
N ASN A 176 24.69 -6.22 -6.71
CA ASN A 176 25.77 -7.10 -7.21
C ASN A 176 25.57 -7.39 -8.70
#